data_AF-A0A1I7Y750-F1
#
_entry.id   AF-A0A1I7Y750-F1
#
_cell.length_a   1.000
_cell.length_b   1.000
_cell.length_c   1.000
_cell.angle_alpha   90.00
_cell.angle_beta   90.00
_cell.angle_gamma   90.00
#
_symmetry.space_group_name_H-M   'P 1'
#
loop_
_entity.id
_entity.type
_entity.pdbx_description
1 polymer ?
#
loop_
_entity_poly.entity_id
_entity_poly.type
_entity_poly.pdbx_seq_one_letter_code
_entity_poly.pdbx_strand_id
1 'polypeptide(L)'
;MNAKLLEVTLDTWSKLDNDTTFEVAGIWSEDVEDLLSIPLPPNVTRAEPKMDDEKVSIIKWSKEDGVTLQCKINWEFHLIEFERSAITIDK
;
A
#
# COMPACT_ATOMS: atom_id res chain seq x y z
N MET A 1 -5.77 9.75 -7.40
CA MET A 1 -6.19 8.56 -6.64
C MET A 1 -7.41 8.95 -5.81
N ASN A 2 -8.35 8.04 -5.53
CA ASN A 2 -9.46 8.30 -4.61
C ASN A 2 -9.80 7.02 -3.81
N ALA A 3 -10.61 7.13 -2.76
CA ALA A 3 -10.94 6.00 -1.87
C ALA A 3 -11.43 4.74 -2.60
N LYS A 4 -12.25 4.90 -3.65
CA LYS A 4 -12.72 3.75 -4.45
C LYS A 4 -11.60 3.08 -5.23
N LEU A 5 -10.70 3.87 -5.83
CA LEU A 5 -9.56 3.33 -6.56
C LEU A 5 -8.59 2.61 -5.61
N LEU A 6 -8.47 3.07 -4.37
CA LEU A 6 -7.69 2.42 -3.33
C LEU A 6 -8.28 1.09 -2.87
N GLU A 7 -9.59 1.04 -2.66
CA GLU A 7 -10.30 -0.21 -2.36
C GLU A 7 -10.08 -1.25 -3.47
N VAL A 8 -10.25 -0.84 -4.73
CA VAL A 8 -9.98 -1.70 -5.90
C VAL A 8 -8.51 -2.10 -5.98
N THR A 9 -7.57 -1.22 -5.61
CA THR A 9 -6.13 -1.51 -5.60
C THR A 9 -5.80 -2.61 -4.60
N LEU A 10 -6.30 -2.51 -3.36
CA LEU A 10 -6.10 -3.51 -2.31
C LEU A 10 -6.79 -4.83 -2.65
N ASP A 11 -8.03 -4.78 -3.15
CA ASP A 11 -8.78 -5.96 -3.58
C ASP A 11 -8.07 -6.69 -4.74
N THR A 12 -7.63 -5.95 -5.76
CA THR A 12 -6.88 -6.51 -6.90
C THR A 12 -5.59 -7.15 -6.43
N TRP A 13 -4.76 -6.41 -5.69
CA TRP A 13 -3.50 -6.96 -5.16
C TRP A 13 -3.72 -8.21 -4.30
N SER A 14 -4.77 -8.24 -3.48
CA SER A 14 -5.06 -9.39 -2.62
C SER A 14 -5.27 -10.69 -3.40
N LYS A 15 -5.79 -10.60 -4.63
CA LYS A 15 -6.12 -11.71 -5.53
C LYS A 15 -4.99 -12.11 -6.48
N LEU A 16 -3.95 -11.29 -6.60
CA LEU A 16 -2.81 -11.59 -7.47
C LEU A 16 -1.94 -12.71 -6.89
N ASP A 17 -1.44 -13.55 -7.78
CA ASP A 17 -0.43 -14.56 -7.47
C ASP A 17 0.87 -13.92 -7.01
N ASN A 18 1.61 -14.67 -6.19
CA ASN A 18 2.84 -14.24 -5.54
C ASN A 18 4.02 -14.01 -6.50
N ASP A 19 3.89 -14.19 -7.81
CA ASP A 19 4.96 -13.86 -8.77
C ASP A 19 4.60 -12.67 -9.67
N THR A 20 3.45 -12.04 -9.43
CA THR A 20 2.96 -10.92 -10.24
C THR A 20 3.57 -9.59 -9.78
N THR A 21 4.01 -8.75 -10.71
CA THR A 21 4.37 -7.35 -10.44
C THR A 21 3.10 -6.53 -10.25
N PHE A 22 3.12 -5.60 -9.31
CA PHE A 22 1.98 -4.72 -9.05
C PHE A 22 2.47 -3.34 -8.62
N GLU A 23 2.09 -2.35 -9.41
CA GLU A 23 2.43 -0.95 -9.19
C GLU A 23 1.24 -0.07 -9.56
N VAL A 24 0.85 0.85 -8.69
CA VAL A 24 -0.22 1.81 -8.93
C VAL A 24 0.18 3.15 -8.30
N ALA A 25 0.23 4.22 -9.10
CA ALA A 25 0.57 5.54 -8.60
C ALA A 25 -0.44 6.61 -9.05
N GLY A 26 -0.47 7.73 -8.34
CA GLY A 26 -1.23 8.90 -8.75
C GLY A 26 -1.17 10.04 -7.75
N ILE A 27 -1.87 11.12 -8.08
CA ILE A 27 -1.99 12.27 -7.18
C ILE A 27 -2.85 11.93 -5.96
N TRP A 28 -2.42 12.38 -4.79
CA TRP A 28 -3.08 12.23 -3.50
C TRP A 28 -3.03 13.54 -2.70
N SER A 29 -4.21 14.01 -2.30
CA SER A 29 -4.39 15.27 -1.57
C SER A 29 -5.22 15.09 -0.30
N GLU A 30 -5.66 13.86 0.00
CA GLU A 30 -6.48 13.55 1.17
C GLU A 30 -5.59 13.19 2.37
N ASP A 31 -6.19 13.05 3.54
CA ASP A 31 -5.46 12.70 4.75
C ASP A 31 -5.09 11.22 4.79
N VAL A 32 -4.06 10.89 5.57
CA VAL A 32 -3.66 9.49 5.77
C VAL A 32 -4.79 8.66 6.39
N GLU A 33 -5.63 9.28 7.23
CA GLU A 33 -6.77 8.65 7.88
C GLU A 33 -7.81 8.13 6.89
N ASP A 34 -7.98 8.80 5.75
CA ASP A 34 -8.85 8.33 4.68
C ASP A 34 -8.36 6.99 4.13
N LEU A 35 -7.04 6.82 4.02
CA LEU A 35 -6.41 5.54 3.66
C LEU A 35 -6.63 4.48 4.73
N LEU A 36 -6.55 4.89 6.01
CA LEU A 36 -6.69 3.98 7.15
C LEU A 36 -8.13 3.52 7.35
N SER A 37 -9.11 4.31 6.93
CA SER A 37 -10.53 3.96 6.98
C SER A 37 -10.93 2.82 6.02
N ILE A 38 -10.09 2.53 5.02
CA ILE A 38 -10.42 1.54 3.98
C ILE A 38 -10.46 0.14 4.60
N PRO A 39 -11.56 -0.60 4.41
CA PRO A 39 -11.68 -1.98 4.85
C PRO A 39 -10.59 -2.86 4.23
N LEU A 40 -9.98 -3.71 5.04
CA LEU A 40 -8.98 -4.65 4.56
C LEU A 40 -9.66 -5.90 3.99
N PRO A 41 -9.11 -6.49 2.91
CA PRO A 41 -9.45 -7.85 2.52
C PRO A 41 -9.22 -8.84 3.68
N PRO A 42 -9.97 -9.96 3.75
CA PRO A 42 -9.99 -10.85 4.92
C PRO A 42 -8.64 -11.47 5.29
N ASN A 43 -7.71 -11.59 4.34
CA ASN A 43 -6.39 -12.22 4.54
C ASN A 43 -5.25 -11.18 4.56
N VAL A 44 -5.58 -9.91 4.78
CA VAL A 44 -4.64 -8.80 4.73
C VAL A 44 -4.59 -8.11 6.09
N THR A 45 -3.38 -7.97 6.61
CA THR A 45 -3.10 -7.15 7.79
C THR A 45 -2.43 -5.84 7.37
N ARG A 46 -2.63 -4.77 8.15
CA ARG A 46 -1.99 -3.47 7.93
C ARG A 46 -1.11 -3.13 9.13
N ALA A 47 0.12 -2.73 8.88
CA ALA A 47 1.02 -2.20 9.90
C ALA A 47 0.72 -0.73 10.20
N GLU A 48 1.14 -0.27 11.38
CA GLU A 48 1.05 1.14 11.73
C GLU A 48 1.84 2.01 10.73
N PRO A 49 1.27 3.14 10.26
CA PRO A 49 1.97 4.07 9.38
C PRO A 49 3.25 4.59 10.03
N LYS A 50 4.31 4.70 9.23
CA LYS A 50 5.55 5.35 9.63
C LYS A 50 5.73 6.61 8.80
N MET A 51 6.17 7.68 9.42
CA MET A 51 6.66 8.86 8.72
C MET A 51 8.18 8.79 8.74
N ASP A 52 8.81 8.93 7.58
CA ASP A 52 10.26 9.09 7.49
C ASP A 52 10.66 10.57 7.56
N ASP A 53 11.97 10.81 7.61
CA ASP A 53 12.54 12.16 7.71
C ASP A 53 12.32 13.00 6.44
N GLU A 54 11.91 12.39 5.33
CA GLU A 54 11.71 13.02 4.02
C GLU A 54 10.26 13.46 3.76
N LYS A 55 9.42 13.51 4.81
CA LYS A 55 7.96 13.75 4.68
C LYS A 55 7.30 12.73 3.75
N VAL A 56 7.74 11.48 3.84
CA VAL A 56 7.05 10.36 3.20
C VAL A 56 6.38 9.52 4.28
N SER A 57 5.09 9.26 4.11
CA SER A 57 4.38 8.28 4.93
C SER A 57 4.43 6.92 4.25
N ILE A 58 4.87 5.91 4.98
CA ILE A 58 4.96 4.53 4.53
C ILE A 58 3.93 3.69 5.29
N ILE A 59 3.07 3.01 4.55
CA ILE A 59 2.07 2.08 5.08
C ILE A 59 2.31 0.74 4.42
N LYS A 60 2.30 -0.32 5.22
CA LYS A 60 2.58 -1.67 4.74
C LYS A 60 1.41 -2.58 5.03
N TRP A 61 0.99 -3.33 4.02
CA TRP A 61 0.06 -4.43 4.16
C TRP A 61 0.77 -5.75 3.91
N SER A 62 0.32 -6.79 4.58
CA SER A 62 0.86 -8.15 4.44
C SER A 62 -0.28 -9.15 4.29
N LYS A 63 -0.15 -10.03 3.30
CA LYS A 63 -0.95 -11.26 3.21
C LYS A 63 -0.47 -12.28 4.24
N GLU A 64 -1.29 -13.29 4.54
CA GLU A 64 -0.92 -14.41 5.42
C GLU A 64 0.32 -15.18 4.95
N ASP A 65 0.54 -15.26 3.64
CA ASP A 65 1.70 -15.92 3.03
C ASP A 65 2.99 -15.08 3.05
N GLY A 66 2.94 -13.89 3.64
CA GLY A 66 4.07 -12.99 3.78
C GLY A 66 4.28 -12.05 2.60
N VAL A 67 3.52 -12.12 1.50
CA VAL A 67 3.62 -11.13 0.43
C VAL A 67 3.14 -9.77 0.92
N THR A 68 3.91 -8.72 0.62
CA THR A 68 3.63 -7.39 1.14
C THR A 68 3.37 -6.36 0.05
N LEU A 69 2.49 -5.42 0.36
CA LEU A 69 2.25 -4.21 -0.42
C LEU A 69 2.72 -3.03 0.40
N GLN A 70 3.51 -2.16 -0.21
CA GLN A 70 3.92 -0.90 0.38
C GLN A 70 3.18 0.23 -0.30
N CYS A 71 2.63 1.15 0.49
CA CYS A 71 2.18 2.45 0.05
C CYS A 71 3.17 3.49 0.53
N LYS A 72 3.60 4.37 -0.38
CA LYS A 72 4.37 5.58 -0.09
C LYS A 72 3.49 6.77 -0.43
N ILE A 73 3.31 7.68 0.52
CA ILE A 73 2.69 8.99 0.29
C ILE A 73 3.78 10.03 0.42
N ASN A 74 4.16 10.64 -0.70
CA ASN A 74 5.06 11.77 -0.71
C ASN A 74 4.24 13.06 -0.58
N TRP A 75 4.32 13.69 0.60
CA TRP A 75 3.55 14.88 0.92
C TRP A 75 4.06 16.16 0.22
N GLU A 76 5.32 16.18 -0.23
CA GLU A 76 5.88 17.30 -0.99
C GLU A 76 5.35 17.35 -2.42
N PHE A 77 5.24 16.19 -3.07
CA PHE A 77 4.76 16.08 -4.45
C PHE A 77 3.28 15.70 -4.56
N HIS A 78 2.58 15.53 -3.43
CA HIS A 78 1.20 15.07 -3.38
C HIS A 78 1.00 13.78 -4.19
N LEU A 79 1.93 12.83 -4.02
CA LEU A 79 1.94 11.56 -4.77
C LEU A 79 1.65 10.41 -3.81
N ILE A 80 0.82 9.47 -4.25
CA ILE A 80 0.69 8.15 -3.63
C ILE A 80 1.13 7.08 -4.61
N GLU A 81 1.86 6.10 -4.09
CA GLU A 81 2.39 4.98 -4.87
C GLU A 81 2.21 3.69 -4.08
N PHE A 82 1.67 2.67 -4.73
CA PHE A 82 1.55 1.30 -4.25
C PHE A 82 2.53 0.44 -5.03
N GLU A 83 3.40 -0.25 -4.33
CA GLU A 83 4.38 -1.14 -4.91
C GLU A 83 4.38 -2.44 -4.13
N ARG A 84 4.34 -3.56 -4.85
CA ARG A 84 4.59 -4.85 -4.23
C ARG A 84 6.05 -4.91 -3.75
N SER A 85 6.24 -5.13 -2.45
CA SER A 85 7.56 -5.45 -1.89
C SER A 85 7.63 -6.97 -1.67
N ALA A 86 8.42 -7.65 -2.50
CA ALA A 86 8.72 -9.07 -2.28
C ALA A 86 9.65 -9.21 -1.07
N ILE A 87 9.43 -10.24 -0.24
CA ILE A 87 10.46 -10.67 0.70
C ILE A 87 11.59 -11.26 -0.15
N THR A 88 12.74 -10.60 -0.21
CA THR A 88 14.00 -11.32 -0.46
C THR A 88 14.19 -12.23 0.75
N ILE A 89 13.75 -13.48 0.63
CA ILE A 89 14.25 -14.53 1.51
C ILE A 89 15.68 -14.72 1.04
N ASP A 90 16.63 -14.10 1.74
CA ASP A 90 18.04 -14.47 1.60
C ASP A 90 18.12 -15.98 1.82
N LYS A 91 18.48 -16.71 0.76
CA LYS A 91 18.68 -18.17 0.77
C LYS A 91 19.99 -18.52 1.46
#